data_AF-A0A0N1I7Z1-F1
#
_entry.id   AF-A0A0N1I7Z1-F1
#
_cell.length_a   1.000
_cell.length_b   1.000
_cell.length_c   1.000
_cell.angle_alpha   90.00
_cell.angle_beta   90.00
_cell.angle_gamma   90.00
#
_symmetry.space_group_name_H-M   'P 1'
#
loop_
_entity.id
_entity.type
_entity.pdbx_description
1 polymer ?
#
loop_
_entity_poly.entity_id
_entity_poly.type
_entity_poly.pdbx_seq_one_letter_code
_entity_poly.pdbx_strand_id
1 'polypeptide(L)'
;MGKAEQKKKEKIVEDKTFGLKNKNRSAKVQAYVQQVRQSVDQRSVQARKSQAELDARRAAKEEKRAREAELAKLFHDVDTQQRKKQEEATAAGGEGDDQYLCNPDDYLFRPEDFEEVEQDDARLEERLEAEREKLKGRTDLTPVTEESFQTWKKQKREEAAAKEAARLRKAKAGEGKMRGWDLWQMDQELFVDDEDADEFYEREGEEEAAEEEAAYDLS
;
A
#
# COMPACT_ATOMS: atom_id res chain seq x y z
N MET A 1 -8.55 -4.50 -40.85
CA MET A 1 -7.36 -3.83 -41.46
C MET A 1 -7.88 -2.74 -42.37
N GLY A 2 -7.56 -1.48 -42.11
CA GLY A 2 -8.02 -0.41 -43.00
C GLY A 2 -7.33 -0.50 -44.36
N LYS A 3 -8.06 -0.31 -45.47
CA LYS A 3 -7.49 -0.23 -46.83
C LYS A 3 -6.28 0.73 -46.91
N ALA A 4 -6.27 1.77 -46.07
CA ALA A 4 -5.18 2.74 -45.95
C ALA A 4 -3.88 2.15 -45.38
N GLU A 5 -3.95 1.19 -44.44
CA GLU A 5 -2.77 0.58 -43.84
C GLU A 5 -2.14 -0.46 -44.77
N GLN A 6 -2.96 -1.19 -45.53
CA GLN A 6 -2.48 -2.12 -46.56
C GLN A 6 -1.71 -1.38 -47.67
N LYS A 7 -2.24 -0.24 -48.15
CA LYS A 7 -1.53 0.63 -49.10
C LYS A 7 -0.19 1.14 -48.58
N LYS A 8 -0.09 1.49 -47.29
CA LYS A 8 1.18 1.91 -46.67
C LYS A 8 2.19 0.77 -46.63
N LYS A 9 1.75 -0.44 -46.28
CA LYS A 9 2.60 -1.65 -46.28
C LYS A 9 3.11 -1.98 -47.68
N GLU A 10 2.24 -1.94 -48.68
CA GLU A 10 2.59 -2.17 -50.08
C GLU A 10 3.61 -1.14 -50.57
N LYS A 11 3.44 0.15 -50.26
CA LYS A 11 4.39 1.20 -50.61
C LYS A 11 5.78 0.98 -49.99
N ILE A 12 5.85 0.53 -48.72
CA ILE A 12 7.12 0.23 -48.05
C ILE A 12 7.80 -0.99 -48.67
N VAL A 13 7.02 -2.02 -49.02
CA VAL A 13 7.54 -3.21 -49.71
C VAL A 13 8.05 -2.83 -51.10
N GLU A 14 7.30 -2.03 -51.86
CA GLU A 14 7.69 -1.55 -53.18
C GLU A 14 9.00 -0.76 -53.15
N ASP A 15 9.14 0.16 -52.20
CA ASP A 15 10.33 1.00 -52.02
C ASP A 15 11.58 0.16 -51.65
N LYS A 16 11.46 -0.73 -50.66
CA LYS A 16 12.57 -1.59 -50.23
C LYS A 16 12.97 -2.65 -51.25
N THR A 17 12.07 -2.97 -52.17
CA THR A 17 12.33 -3.96 -53.21
C THR A 17 12.48 -3.31 -54.59
N PHE A 18 12.56 -1.98 -54.65
CA PHE A 18 12.77 -1.20 -55.86
C PHE A 18 14.20 -1.41 -56.37
N GLY A 19 14.39 -1.46 -57.70
CA GLY A 19 15.71 -1.61 -58.32
C GLY A 19 16.29 -3.03 -58.37
N LEU A 20 15.64 -4.04 -57.78
CA LEU A 20 16.07 -5.43 -57.94
C LEU A 20 15.76 -5.93 -59.37
N LYS A 21 16.81 -6.13 -60.17
CA LYS A 21 16.73 -6.70 -61.52
C LYS A 21 16.20 -8.15 -61.47
N ASN A 22 15.39 -8.55 -62.45
CA ASN A 22 14.81 -9.91 -62.56
C ASN A 22 13.88 -10.34 -61.40
N LYS A 23 13.13 -9.41 -60.82
CA LYS A 23 12.20 -9.64 -59.70
C LYS A 23 11.18 -10.78 -59.89
N ASN A 24 10.75 -11.00 -61.12
CA ASN A 24 9.80 -12.06 -61.48
C ASN A 24 10.47 -13.28 -62.12
N ARG A 25 11.81 -13.31 -62.21
CA ARG A 25 12.57 -14.30 -63.01
C ARG A 25 13.59 -15.09 -62.21
N SER A 26 14.07 -14.56 -61.07
CA SER A 26 15.04 -15.25 -60.20
C SER A 26 14.39 -15.68 -58.88
N ALA A 27 14.48 -16.97 -58.56
CA ALA A 27 13.95 -17.54 -57.31
C ALA A 27 14.60 -16.92 -56.06
N LYS A 28 15.89 -16.57 -56.14
CA LYS A 28 16.63 -15.93 -55.03
C LYS A 28 16.14 -14.51 -54.75
N VAL A 29 15.77 -13.77 -55.80
CA VAL A 29 15.19 -12.43 -55.69
C VAL A 29 13.76 -12.50 -55.17
N GLN A 30 12.96 -13.49 -55.60
CA GLN A 30 11.61 -13.71 -55.10
C GLN A 30 11.60 -14.06 -53.61
N ALA A 31 12.52 -14.91 -53.15
CA ALA A 31 12.67 -15.25 -51.73
C ALA A 31 13.02 -14.01 -50.88
N TYR A 32 13.91 -13.15 -51.37
CA TYR A 32 14.25 -11.89 -50.69
C TYR A 32 13.04 -10.95 -50.58
N VAL A 33 12.24 -10.81 -51.65
CA VAL A 33 11.02 -10.00 -51.66
C VAL A 33 9.98 -10.56 -50.67
N GLN A 34 9.84 -11.89 -50.57
CA GLN A 34 8.96 -12.53 -49.59
C GLN A 34 9.42 -12.27 -48.15
N GLN A 35 10.73 -12.36 -47.88
CA GLN A 35 11.29 -12.07 -46.55
C GLN A 35 11.06 -10.60 -46.15
N VAL A 36 11.25 -9.66 -47.07
CA VAL A 36 10.98 -8.23 -46.82
C VAL A 36 9.49 -7.98 -46.54
N ARG A 37 8.57 -8.61 -47.29
CA ARG A 37 7.12 -8.56 -47.02
C ARG A 37 6.78 -9.05 -45.62
N GLN A 38 7.32 -10.21 -45.24
CA GLN A 38 7.08 -10.83 -43.95
C GLN A 38 7.56 -9.96 -42.78
N SER A 39 8.72 -9.30 -42.93
CA SER A 39 9.25 -8.37 -41.93
C SER A 39 8.36 -7.13 -41.69
N VAL A 40 7.74 -6.61 -42.75
CA VAL A 40 6.87 -5.42 -42.69
C VAL A 40 5.51 -5.76 -42.07
N ASP A 41 4.99 -6.96 -42.35
CA ASP A 41 3.73 -7.41 -41.76
C ASP A 41 3.82 -7.73 -40.27
N GLN A 42 4.89 -8.42 -39.84
CA GLN A 42 5.12 -8.80 -38.44
C GLN A 42 5.22 -7.57 -37.52
N ARG A 43 5.88 -6.50 -37.96
CA ARG A 43 6.00 -5.25 -37.19
C ARG A 43 4.62 -4.62 -36.88
N SER A 44 3.64 -4.75 -37.77
CA SER A 44 2.29 -4.22 -37.55
C SER A 44 1.44 -5.08 -36.60
N VAL A 45 1.71 -6.39 -36.56
CA VAL A 45 0.98 -7.32 -35.68
C VAL A 45 1.43 -7.12 -34.24
N GLN A 46 2.74 -6.94 -34.02
CA GLN A 46 3.30 -6.67 -32.70
C GLN A 46 2.79 -5.35 -32.10
N ALA A 47 2.78 -4.27 -32.88
CA ALA A 47 2.27 -2.96 -32.43
C ALA A 47 0.78 -2.96 -32.07
N ARG A 48 -0.03 -3.77 -32.76
CA ARG A 48 -1.46 -3.91 -32.45
C ARG A 48 -1.72 -4.77 -31.22
N LYS A 49 -0.91 -5.82 -31.04
CA LYS A 49 -1.02 -6.70 -29.89
C LYS A 49 -0.67 -5.95 -28.59
N SER A 50 0.37 -5.11 -28.61
CA SER A 50 0.71 -4.25 -27.48
C SER A 50 -0.36 -3.21 -27.17
N GLN A 51 -0.99 -2.62 -28.19
CA GLN A 51 -2.04 -1.62 -27.99
C GLN A 51 -3.32 -2.25 -27.42
N ALA A 52 -3.74 -3.38 -27.97
CA ALA A 52 -4.90 -4.13 -27.49
C ALA A 52 -4.73 -4.65 -26.05
N GLU A 53 -3.53 -5.05 -25.66
CA GLU A 53 -3.22 -5.48 -24.30
C GLU A 53 -3.27 -4.31 -23.30
N LEU A 54 -2.77 -3.13 -23.68
CA LEU A 54 -2.86 -1.92 -22.86
C LEU A 54 -4.30 -1.42 -22.71
N ASP A 55 -5.10 -1.46 -23.76
CA ASP A 55 -6.52 -1.07 -23.72
C ASP A 55 -7.35 -2.07 -22.91
N ALA A 56 -7.09 -3.37 -23.02
CA ALA A 56 -7.72 -4.39 -22.18
C ALA A 56 -7.37 -4.22 -20.69
N ARG A 57 -6.11 -3.90 -20.37
CA ARG A 57 -5.67 -3.61 -18.99
C ARG A 57 -6.34 -2.35 -18.42
N ARG A 58 -6.55 -1.33 -19.25
CA ARG A 58 -7.27 -0.10 -18.85
C ARG A 58 -8.75 -0.38 -18.61
N ALA A 59 -9.40 -1.10 -19.51
CA ALA A 59 -10.80 -1.51 -19.36
C ALA A 59 -11.03 -2.36 -18.11
N ALA A 60 -10.14 -3.33 -17.82
CA ALA A 60 -10.24 -4.14 -16.61
C ALA A 60 -10.04 -3.33 -15.31
N LYS A 61 -9.16 -2.32 -15.31
CA LYS A 61 -8.97 -1.42 -14.16
C LYS A 61 -10.19 -0.53 -13.94
N GLU A 62 -10.80 -0.05 -15.03
CA GLU A 62 -12.00 0.78 -14.98
C GLU A 62 -13.22 -0.01 -14.52
N GLU A 63 -13.39 -1.25 -14.99
CA GLU A 63 -14.43 -2.18 -14.52
C GLU A 63 -14.27 -2.50 -13.03
N LYS A 64 -13.05 -2.80 -12.58
CA LYS A 64 -12.77 -3.03 -11.15
C LYS A 64 -13.11 -1.80 -10.32
N ARG A 65 -12.72 -0.60 -10.77
CA ARG A 65 -13.03 0.67 -10.10
C ARG A 65 -14.53 0.97 -10.10
N ALA A 66 -15.23 0.68 -11.18
CA ALA A 66 -16.69 0.85 -11.27
C ALA A 66 -17.41 -0.10 -10.31
N ARG A 67 -16.99 -1.37 -10.26
CA ARG A 67 -17.54 -2.36 -9.32
C ARG A 67 -17.28 -1.97 -7.87
N GLU A 68 -16.08 -1.47 -7.56
CA GLU A 68 -15.73 -0.98 -6.22
C GLU A 68 -16.56 0.25 -5.84
N ALA A 69 -16.80 1.18 -6.78
CA ALA A 69 -17.66 2.34 -6.56
C ALA A 69 -19.15 1.95 -6.40
N GLU A 70 -19.63 0.92 -7.10
CA GLU A 70 -20.99 0.38 -6.91
C GLU A 70 -21.12 -0.31 -5.54
N LEU A 71 -20.12 -1.09 -5.11
CA LEU A 71 -20.08 -1.69 -3.77
C LEU A 71 -20.04 -0.60 -2.70
N ALA A 72 -19.19 0.42 -2.87
CA ALA A 72 -19.08 1.53 -1.92
C ALA A 72 -20.41 2.26 -1.74
N LYS A 73 -21.16 2.51 -2.83
CA LYS A 73 -22.51 3.12 -2.74
C LYS A 73 -23.51 2.21 -2.02
N LEU A 74 -23.46 0.91 -2.27
CA LEU A 74 -24.36 -0.06 -1.63
C LEU A 74 -24.08 -0.19 -0.12
N PHE A 75 -22.81 -0.19 0.29
CA PHE A 75 -22.42 -0.31 1.69
C PHE A 75 -22.52 1.01 2.46
N HIS A 76 -22.28 2.17 1.84
CA HIS A 76 -22.44 3.47 2.52
C HIS A 76 -23.90 3.76 2.90
N ASP A 77 -24.86 3.36 2.07
CA ASP A 77 -26.28 3.65 2.35
C ASP A 77 -26.77 2.89 3.59
N VAL A 78 -26.32 1.64 3.77
CA VAL A 78 -26.62 0.81 4.96
C VAL A 78 -26.01 1.39 6.22
N ASP A 79 -24.75 1.82 6.16
CA ASP A 79 -24.05 2.45 7.29
C ASP A 79 -24.73 3.76 7.72
N THR A 80 -25.13 4.61 6.75
CA THR A 80 -25.82 5.86 7.06
C THR A 80 -27.21 5.66 7.67
N GLN A 81 -27.94 4.61 7.29
CA GLN A 81 -29.22 4.23 7.89
C GLN A 81 -29.03 3.75 9.33
N GLN A 82 -27.98 2.97 9.61
CA GLN A 82 -27.65 2.54 10.98
C GLN A 82 -27.21 3.72 11.85
N ARG A 83 -26.33 4.59 11.35
CA ARG A 83 -25.92 5.81 12.09
C ARG A 83 -27.08 6.75 12.34
N LYS A 84 -27.96 7.00 11.35
CA LYS A 84 -29.17 7.82 11.56
C LYS A 84 -30.11 7.21 12.58
N LYS A 85 -30.30 5.88 12.57
CA LYS A 85 -31.10 5.18 13.58
C LYS A 85 -30.48 5.29 14.97
N GLN A 86 -29.16 5.28 15.06
CA GLN A 86 -28.41 5.46 16.31
C GLN A 86 -28.48 6.91 16.80
N GLU A 87 -28.36 7.89 15.90
CA GLU A 87 -28.54 9.34 16.18
C GLU A 87 -29.98 9.68 16.58
N GLU A 88 -30.99 9.07 15.97
CA GLU A 88 -32.40 9.22 16.39
C GLU A 88 -32.65 8.55 17.75
N ALA A 89 -31.94 7.47 18.07
CA ALA A 89 -31.99 6.82 19.38
C ALA A 89 -31.30 7.66 20.49
N THR A 90 -30.19 8.32 20.17
CA THR A 90 -29.51 9.25 21.10
C THR A 90 -30.22 10.61 21.19
N ALA A 91 -30.94 11.06 20.16
CA ALA A 91 -31.71 12.30 20.19
C ALA A 91 -33.10 12.17 20.86
N ALA A 92 -33.64 10.96 20.99
CA ALA A 92 -34.93 10.69 21.65
C ALA A 92 -34.83 10.33 23.14
N GLY A 93 -33.63 9.99 23.63
CA GLY A 93 -33.32 9.84 25.06
C GLY A 93 -32.60 11.09 25.56
N GLY A 94 -33.10 11.71 26.63
CA GLY A 94 -32.66 13.03 27.09
C GLY A 94 -31.18 13.13 27.45
N GLU A 95 -30.69 14.38 27.46
CA GLU A 95 -29.44 14.84 28.10
C GLU A 95 -29.19 14.09 29.42
N GLY A 96 -28.35 13.07 29.37
CA GLY A 96 -28.15 12.12 30.46
C GLY A 96 -26.77 11.49 30.32
N ASP A 97 -25.79 12.14 30.95
CA ASP A 97 -24.56 11.54 31.46
C ASP A 97 -23.70 10.64 30.54
N ASP A 98 -23.71 10.89 29.24
CA ASP A 98 -22.86 10.22 28.23
C ASP A 98 -21.36 10.52 28.41
N GLN A 99 -20.99 11.47 29.27
CA GLN A 99 -19.62 11.91 29.54
C GLN A 99 -18.71 10.77 30.04
N TYR A 100 -19.29 9.66 30.53
CA TYR A 100 -18.55 8.52 31.10
C TYR A 100 -18.83 7.15 30.44
N LEU A 101 -19.62 7.09 29.36
CA LEU A 101 -19.79 5.86 28.58
C LEU A 101 -18.84 5.87 27.38
N CYS A 102 -17.91 4.91 27.34
CA CYS A 102 -17.00 4.68 26.23
C CYS A 102 -17.77 4.62 24.90
N ASN A 103 -17.75 5.71 24.13
CA ASN A 103 -18.29 5.71 22.77
C ASN A 103 -17.42 4.78 21.93
N PRO A 104 -17.94 3.65 21.40
CA PRO A 104 -17.16 2.69 20.64
C PRO A 104 -16.47 3.32 19.42
N ASP A 105 -17.02 4.42 18.89
CA ASP A 105 -16.45 5.15 17.76
C ASP A 105 -15.15 5.87 18.10
N ASP A 106 -14.91 6.22 19.37
CA ASP A 106 -13.64 6.82 19.81
C ASP A 106 -12.49 5.81 19.86
N TYR A 107 -12.81 4.51 19.83
CA TYR A 107 -11.85 3.40 19.85
C TYR A 107 -11.75 2.64 18.53
N LEU A 108 -12.54 3.02 17.53
CA LEU A 108 -12.46 2.45 16.19
C LEU A 108 -11.32 3.11 15.41
N PHE A 109 -10.34 2.31 14.98
CA PHE A 109 -9.23 2.77 14.14
C PHE A 109 -9.76 3.28 12.80
N ARG A 110 -9.65 4.58 12.58
CA ARG A 110 -10.01 5.20 11.31
C ARG A 110 -8.78 5.33 10.42
N PRO A 111 -8.95 5.37 9.08
CA PRO A 111 -7.84 5.61 8.17
C PRO A 111 -7.05 6.88 8.50
N GLU A 112 -7.69 7.89 9.09
CA GLU A 112 -7.07 9.14 9.52
C GLU A 112 -6.15 8.99 10.74
N ASP A 113 -6.30 7.92 11.53
CA ASP A 113 -5.46 7.65 12.70
C ASP A 113 -4.10 7.03 12.32
N PHE A 114 -3.95 6.60 11.07
CA PHE A 114 -2.69 6.10 10.53
C PHE A 114 -2.00 7.19 9.73
N GLU A 115 -0.69 7.35 9.96
CA GLU A 115 0.14 8.16 9.06
C GLU A 115 0.07 7.57 7.65
N GLU A 116 -0.29 8.40 6.66
CA GLU A 116 -0.31 7.98 5.26
C GLU A 116 1.10 7.56 4.84
N VAL A 117 1.34 6.25 4.79
CA VAL A 117 2.60 5.70 4.31
C VAL A 117 2.57 5.80 2.79
N GLU A 118 3.34 6.75 2.23
CA GLU A 118 3.58 6.81 0.79
C GLU A 118 4.18 5.46 0.33
N GLN A 119 3.37 4.66 -0.36
CA GLN A 119 3.81 3.43 -0.98
C GLN A 119 4.42 3.78 -2.33
N ASP A 120 5.76 3.83 -2.38
CA ASP A 120 6.48 3.90 -3.65
C ASP A 120 6.23 2.59 -4.44
N ASP A 121 5.40 2.67 -5.49
CA ASP A 121 5.13 1.56 -6.42
C ASP A 121 6.38 1.06 -7.18
N ALA A 122 7.49 1.78 -7.09
CA ALA A 122 8.75 1.40 -7.72
C ALA A 122 9.37 0.20 -7.01
N ARG A 123 9.75 -0.82 -7.78
CA ARG A 123 10.46 -1.99 -7.25
C ARG A 123 11.74 -1.53 -6.55
N LEU A 124 12.03 -2.07 -5.37
CA LEU A 124 13.23 -1.73 -4.59
C LEU A 124 14.51 -1.83 -5.45
N GLU A 125 14.56 -2.78 -6.37
CA GLU A 125 15.66 -3.02 -7.29
C GLU A 125 15.86 -1.89 -8.31
N GLU A 126 14.79 -1.26 -8.78
CA GLU A 126 14.87 -0.13 -9.71
C GLU A 126 15.46 1.10 -9.02
N ARG A 127 15.02 1.36 -7.77
CA ARG A 127 15.59 2.43 -6.94
C ARG A 127 17.07 2.20 -6.67
N LEU A 128 17.45 0.97 -6.34
CA LEU A 128 18.84 0.60 -6.08
C LEU A 128 19.73 0.74 -7.33
N GLU A 129 19.24 0.38 -8.52
CA GLU A 129 20.05 0.54 -9.74
C GLU A 129 20.21 2.02 -10.13
N ALA A 130 19.18 2.85 -9.95
CA ALA A 130 19.27 4.29 -10.17
C ALA A 130 20.27 4.96 -9.20
N GLU A 131 20.27 4.55 -7.92
CA GLU A 131 21.26 5.00 -6.95
C GLU A 131 22.68 4.54 -7.29
N ARG A 132 22.85 3.29 -7.74
CA ARG A 132 24.13 2.79 -8.22
C ARG A 132 24.63 3.56 -9.44
N GLU A 133 23.77 3.88 -10.40
CA GLU A 133 24.14 4.65 -11.57
C GLU A 133 24.66 6.05 -11.22
N LYS A 134 24.02 6.73 -10.27
CA LYS A 134 24.50 8.01 -9.73
C LYS A 134 25.89 7.90 -9.09
N LEU A 135 26.19 6.76 -8.46
CA LEU A 135 27.47 6.51 -7.78
C LEU A 135 28.57 5.99 -8.73
N LYS A 136 28.26 5.49 -9.93
CA LYS A 136 29.24 4.93 -10.89
C LYS A 136 30.34 5.93 -11.29
N GLY A 137 30.11 7.23 -11.16
CA GLY A 137 31.10 8.28 -11.48
C GLY A 137 31.97 8.76 -10.32
N ARG A 138 31.73 8.29 -9.08
CA ARG A 138 32.43 8.78 -7.88
C ARG A 138 33.61 7.87 -7.56
N THR A 139 34.79 8.45 -7.36
CA THR A 139 36.01 7.73 -6.95
C THR A 139 36.27 7.78 -5.43
N ASP A 140 35.55 8.64 -4.71
CA ASP A 140 35.75 8.92 -3.28
C ASP A 140 34.81 8.10 -2.40
N LEU A 141 34.70 6.79 -2.67
CA LEU A 141 33.89 5.88 -1.85
C LEU A 141 34.72 5.33 -0.69
N THR A 142 34.15 5.32 0.51
CA THR A 142 34.76 4.68 1.67
C THR A 142 34.83 3.17 1.43
N PRO A 143 36.03 2.55 1.47
CA PRO A 143 36.14 1.11 1.31
C PRO A 143 35.44 0.43 2.49
N VAL A 144 34.70 -0.65 2.20
CA VAL A 144 33.96 -1.42 3.23
C VAL A 144 34.96 -2.28 4.00
N THR A 145 35.66 -1.67 4.95
CA THR A 145 36.55 -2.34 5.91
C THR A 145 35.88 -2.42 7.28
N GLU A 146 36.33 -3.32 8.15
CA GLU A 146 35.79 -3.46 9.50
C GLU A 146 35.88 -2.16 10.31
N GLU A 147 37.00 -1.44 10.21
CA GLU A 147 37.19 -0.15 10.89
C GLU A 147 36.18 0.92 10.40
N SER A 148 35.94 1.00 9.09
CA SER A 148 34.94 1.90 8.51
C SER A 148 33.51 1.54 8.94
N PHE A 149 33.23 0.24 9.10
CA PHE A 149 31.94 -0.23 9.54
C PHE A 149 31.70 0.04 11.03
N GLN A 150 32.72 -0.15 11.88
CA GLN A 150 32.62 0.14 13.32
C GLN A 150 32.45 1.64 13.58
N THR A 151 33.14 2.49 12.82
CA THR A 151 32.94 3.95 12.89
C THR A 151 31.53 4.35 12.45
N TRP A 152 31.03 3.79 11.34
CA TRP A 152 29.64 3.97 10.92
C TRP A 152 28.63 3.48 11.95
N LYS A 153 28.86 2.31 12.57
CA LYS A 153 27.98 1.73 13.59
C LYS A 153 27.91 2.61 14.83
N LYS A 154 29.06 3.14 15.28
CA LYS A 154 29.11 4.11 16.39
C LYS A 154 28.34 5.38 16.03
N GLN A 155 28.59 5.96 14.85
CA GLN A 155 27.87 7.14 14.36
C GLN A 155 26.36 6.90 14.29
N LYS A 156 25.91 5.75 13.77
CA LYS A 156 24.48 5.42 13.69
C LYS A 156 23.84 5.22 15.06
N ARG A 157 24.57 4.65 16.02
CA ARG A 157 24.09 4.52 17.40
C ARG A 157 23.98 5.89 18.08
N GLU A 158 24.94 6.78 17.85
CA GLU A 158 24.92 8.15 18.35
C GLU A 158 23.80 8.97 17.69
N GLU A 159 23.57 8.83 16.38
CA GLU A 159 22.45 9.45 15.66
C GLU A 159 21.10 8.99 16.19
N ALA A 160 20.93 7.67 16.37
CA ALA A 160 19.71 7.11 16.95
C ALA A 160 19.48 7.60 18.38
N ALA A 161 20.53 7.60 19.22
CA ALA A 161 20.46 8.11 20.58
C ALA A 161 20.17 9.62 20.63
N ALA A 162 20.74 10.41 19.72
CA ALA A 162 20.47 11.84 19.60
C ALA A 162 19.03 12.11 19.14
N LYS A 163 18.50 11.32 18.20
CA LYS A 163 17.11 11.42 17.75
C LYS A 163 16.13 11.08 18.88
N GLU A 164 16.39 10.02 19.62
CA GLU A 164 15.61 9.63 20.80
C GLU A 164 15.71 10.68 21.92
N ALA A 165 16.90 11.22 22.20
CA ALA A 165 17.09 12.29 23.17
C ALA A 165 16.38 13.60 22.74
N ALA A 166 16.37 13.91 21.45
CA ALA A 166 15.62 15.04 20.90
C ALA A 166 14.11 14.83 21.03
N ARG A 167 13.60 13.61 20.75
CA ARG A 167 12.20 13.26 21.01
C ARG A 167 11.85 13.44 22.48
N LEU A 168 12.68 12.93 23.39
CA LEU A 168 12.45 13.02 24.82
C LEU A 168 12.47 14.48 25.31
N ARG A 169 13.37 15.32 24.77
CA ARG A 169 13.39 16.76 25.06
C ARG A 169 12.12 17.48 24.58
N LYS A 170 11.63 17.16 23.38
CA LYS A 170 10.38 17.72 22.85
C LYS A 170 9.17 17.28 23.68
N ALA A 171 9.09 15.99 24.01
CA ALA A 171 8.03 15.44 24.84
C ALA A 171 8.03 16.04 26.26
N LYS A 172 9.21 16.26 26.86
CA LYS A 172 9.36 17.00 28.13
C LYS A 172 8.96 18.47 28.03
N ALA A 173 9.13 19.10 26.87
CA ALA A 173 8.70 20.47 26.60
C ALA A 173 7.19 20.60 26.32
N GLY A 174 6.44 19.49 26.38
CA GLY A 174 5.00 19.46 26.10
C GLY A 174 4.66 19.33 24.61
N GLU A 175 5.67 19.26 23.74
CA GLU A 175 5.49 19.09 22.29
C GLU A 175 5.68 17.61 21.92
N GLY A 176 4.65 16.80 22.20
CA GLY A 176 4.62 15.36 21.91
C GLY A 176 4.27 14.50 23.13
N LYS A 177 3.80 13.27 22.88
CA LYS A 177 3.40 12.33 23.93
C LYS A 177 4.60 11.51 24.40
N MET A 178 4.87 11.51 25.71
CA MET A 178 5.88 10.65 26.32
C MET A 178 5.45 9.18 26.20
N ARG A 179 6.38 8.27 25.90
CA ARG A 179 6.06 6.84 25.98
C ARG A 179 5.93 6.44 27.45
N GLY A 180 5.09 5.46 27.77
CA GLY A 180 4.99 4.94 29.15
C GLY A 180 6.36 4.51 29.69
N TRP A 181 7.20 3.92 28.84
CA TRP A 181 8.59 3.58 29.16
C TRP A 181 9.46 4.80 29.51
N ASP A 182 9.23 5.95 28.86
CA ASP A 182 9.96 7.19 29.14
C ASP A 182 9.56 7.75 30.51
N LEU A 183 8.27 7.68 30.86
CA LEU A 183 7.74 8.08 32.17
C LEU A 183 8.30 7.18 33.28
N TRP A 184 8.29 5.87 33.06
CA TRP A 184 8.83 4.90 34.00
C TRP A 184 10.32 5.12 34.27
N GLN A 185 11.13 5.46 33.26
CA GLN A 185 12.55 5.76 33.49
C GLN A 185 12.79 7.07 34.25
N MET A 186 11.87 8.02 34.20
CA MET A 186 12.02 9.30 34.91
C MET A 186 11.61 9.19 36.37
N ASP A 187 10.55 8.43 36.62
CA ASP A 187 9.98 8.27 37.95
C ASP A 187 9.43 6.85 38.09
N GLN A 188 10.27 5.93 38.55
CA GLN A 188 9.89 4.53 38.76
C GLN A 188 8.95 4.38 39.96
N GLU A 189 9.06 5.28 40.95
CA GLU A 189 8.29 5.23 42.20
C GLU A 189 6.85 5.68 42.00
N LEU A 190 6.55 6.42 40.94
CA LEU A 190 5.18 6.75 40.54
C LEU A 190 4.40 5.52 40.01
N PHE A 191 5.09 4.45 39.61
CA PHE A 191 4.50 3.21 39.08
C PHE A 191 4.58 2.07 40.10
N VAL A 192 4.18 2.33 41.34
CA VAL A 192 3.97 1.29 42.35
C VAL A 192 2.53 0.81 42.22
N ASP A 193 2.34 -0.49 41.99
CA ASP A 193 1.02 -1.11 42.05
C ASP A 193 0.48 -0.92 43.48
N ASP A 194 -0.67 -0.26 43.61
CA ASP A 194 -1.34 -0.09 44.90
C ASP A 194 -1.75 -1.47 45.41
N GLU A 195 -1.36 -1.86 46.63
CA GLU A 195 -1.62 -3.21 47.17
C GLU A 195 -3.14 -3.51 47.28
N ASP A 196 -3.98 -2.47 47.30
CA ASP A 196 -5.45 -2.57 47.31
C ASP A 196 -6.10 -2.63 45.90
N ALA A 197 -5.32 -2.53 44.81
CA ALA A 197 -5.85 -2.53 43.44
C ALA A 197 -6.47 -3.88 43.01
N ASP A 198 -6.16 -4.96 43.72
CA ASP A 198 -6.70 -6.31 43.49
C ASP A 198 -7.91 -6.64 44.39
N GLU A 199 -8.18 -5.86 45.44
CA GLU A 199 -9.22 -6.19 46.45
C GLU A 199 -10.65 -5.77 46.06
N PHE A 200 -10.84 -4.93 45.03
CA PHE A 200 -12.18 -4.39 44.71
C PHE A 200 -13.01 -5.26 43.73
N TYR A 201 -12.41 -6.22 43.04
CA TYR A 201 -13.12 -7.06 42.08
C TYR A 201 -13.21 -8.52 42.56
N GLU A 202 -14.05 -8.76 43.56
CA GLU A 202 -14.72 -10.06 43.65
C GLU A 202 -15.63 -10.16 42.43
N ARG A 203 -15.21 -10.96 41.44
CA ARG A 203 -16.14 -11.46 40.43
C ARG A 203 -17.24 -12.19 41.19
N GLU A 204 -18.42 -11.58 41.31
CA GLU A 204 -19.61 -12.29 41.78
C GLU A 204 -19.72 -13.57 40.94
N GLY A 205 -19.44 -14.71 41.58
CA GLY A 205 -19.77 -15.98 40.98
C GLY A 205 -21.28 -15.98 40.86
N GLU A 206 -21.79 -15.94 39.63
CA GLU A 206 -23.21 -16.13 39.36
C GLU A 206 -23.64 -17.47 39.96
N GLU A 207 -24.06 -17.47 41.22
CA GLU A 207 -24.79 -18.59 41.84
C GLU A 207 -26.07 -18.88 41.03
N GLU A 208 -26.56 -17.90 40.25
CA GLU A 208 -27.65 -18.05 39.29
C GLU A 208 -27.31 -18.98 38.11
N ALA A 209 -26.06 -19.02 37.66
CA ALA A 209 -25.64 -19.93 36.58
C ALA A 209 -25.60 -21.40 37.03
N ALA A 210 -25.35 -21.65 38.31
CA ALA A 210 -25.38 -23.00 38.90
C ALA A 210 -26.82 -23.51 39.11
N GLU A 211 -27.77 -22.62 39.43
CA GLU A 211 -29.19 -22.98 39.51
C GLU A 211 -29.81 -23.27 38.14
N GLU A 212 -29.39 -22.56 37.08
CA GLU A 212 -29.87 -22.81 35.72
C GLU A 212 -29.31 -24.10 35.10
N GLU A 213 -28.05 -24.47 35.40
CA GLU A 213 -27.49 -25.77 35.00
C GLU A 213 -28.20 -26.94 35.71
N ALA A 214 -28.53 -26.78 37.00
CA ALA A 214 -29.29 -27.78 37.76
C ALA A 214 -30.74 -27.95 37.25
N ALA A 215 -31.32 -26.90 36.63
CA ALA A 215 -32.65 -26.97 36.00
C ALA A 215 -32.64 -27.69 34.63
N TYR A 216 -31.48 -27.86 34.00
CA TYR A 216 -31.33 -28.50 32.69
C TYR A 216 -30.88 -29.97 32.74
N ASP A 217 -30.52 -30.51 33.91
CA ASP A 217 -30.22 -31.95 34.08
C ASP A 217 -31.52 -32.76 34.28
N LEU A 218 -32.29 -32.90 33.19
CA LEU A 218 -33.43 -33.82 33.11
C LEU A 218 -32.93 -35.24 32.79
N SER A 219 -32.87 -36.08 33.82
CA SER A 219 -32.75 -37.55 33.72
C SER A 219 -33.88 -38.19 32.90
#